data_AF-A0A327J3G9-F1
#
_entry.id   AF-A0A327J3G9-F1
#
_cell.length_a   1.000
_cell.length_b   1.000
_cell.length_c   1.000
_cell.angle_alpha   90.00
_cell.angle_beta   90.00
_cell.angle_gamma   90.00
#
_symmetry.space_group_name_H-M   'P 1'
#
loop_
_entity.id
_entity.type
_entity.pdbx_description
1 polymer ?
#
loop_
_entity_poly.entity_id
_entity_poly.type
_entity_poly.pdbx_seq_one_letter_code
_entity_poly.pdbx_strand_id
1 'polypeptide(L)'
;MQNFGQNTQRTSILKELSGGNVELGEAFALIINDMVVQSGITNPKAEQFDVVPDSWRKLASKPDKTPDEIKELDTTFKEEIQSLAESYLLFMARETRNLTGKLDYAQYEQYMLKYRFGRYDVMNKPEYLTKIKIQIKNAFKKISAHGEPTGDNLIDKSDMAAFVYAISTKSKRGANNEFLGFEINGIIKPEEYAVNENNLFQEEDNLFSLKLRLAFKMLNNKM
;
A
#
# COMPACT_ATOMS: atom_id res chain seq x y z
N MET A 1 8.04 43.14 -11.20
CA MET A 1 8.81 42.15 -10.41
C MET A 1 7.96 41.82 -9.18
N GLN A 2 7.33 40.64 -9.16
CA GLN A 2 6.44 40.20 -8.09
C GLN A 2 7.12 39.06 -7.32
N ASN A 3 7.12 39.18 -5.99
CA ASN A 3 7.80 38.29 -5.05
C ASN A 3 7.25 36.86 -5.11
N PHE A 4 8.15 35.92 -5.41
CA PHE A 4 8.01 34.51 -5.08
C PHE A 4 8.27 34.34 -3.58
N GLY A 5 7.29 33.81 -2.84
CA GLY A 5 7.42 33.58 -1.41
C GLY A 5 6.25 32.81 -0.82
N GLN A 6 6.38 31.47 -0.82
CA GLN A 6 5.93 30.57 0.24
C GLN A 6 4.49 30.73 0.75
N ASN A 7 3.56 30.00 0.11
CA ASN A 7 2.29 29.64 0.74
C ASN A 7 2.13 28.12 0.74
N THR A 8 3.09 27.41 1.32
CA THR A 8 2.91 26.02 1.80
C THR A 8 2.31 26.10 3.21
N GLN A 9 1.01 26.37 3.30
CA GLN A 9 0.28 26.16 4.54
C GLN A 9 0.36 24.67 4.91
N ARG A 10 1.20 24.34 5.88
CA ARG A 10 1.20 23.04 6.55
C ARG A 10 -0.15 22.88 7.24
N THR A 11 -1.07 22.09 6.68
CA THR A 11 -2.18 21.55 7.47
C THR A 11 -1.58 20.72 8.59
N SER A 12 -1.85 21.10 9.84
CA SER A 12 -1.46 20.30 11.00
C SER A 12 -2.15 18.95 10.91
N ILE A 13 -1.41 17.84 11.01
CA ILE A 13 -2.02 16.51 11.00
C ILE A 13 -2.95 16.28 12.18
N LEU A 14 -2.95 17.11 13.22
CA LEU A 14 -3.99 17.07 14.25
C LEU A 14 -5.38 17.40 13.65
N LYS A 15 -5.44 18.24 12.61
CA LYS A 15 -6.66 18.49 11.84
C LYS A 15 -7.00 17.32 10.91
N GLU A 16 -5.99 16.70 10.27
CA GLU A 16 -6.19 15.54 9.38
C GLU A 16 -6.52 14.27 10.17
N LEU A 17 -5.93 14.04 11.35
CA LEU A 17 -6.31 12.98 12.30
C LEU A 17 -7.73 13.17 12.85
N SER A 18 -8.19 14.43 12.96
CA SER A 18 -9.57 14.73 13.38
C SER A 18 -10.61 14.60 12.26
N GLY A 19 -10.18 14.53 10.99
CA GLY A 19 -11.06 14.46 9.81
C GLY A 19 -10.85 13.23 8.91
N GLY A 20 -9.78 12.48 9.11
CA GLY A 20 -9.47 11.24 8.40
C GLY A 20 -10.24 10.06 8.98
N ASN A 21 -10.62 9.13 8.11
CA ASN A 21 -11.39 7.94 8.50
C ASN A 21 -10.46 6.90 9.14
N VAL A 22 -10.08 7.13 10.40
CA VAL A 22 -9.16 6.25 11.14
C VAL A 22 -9.75 4.84 11.29
N GLU A 23 -11.07 4.73 11.37
CA GLU A 23 -11.79 3.45 11.40
C GLU A 23 -11.58 2.66 10.09
N LEU A 24 -11.61 3.32 8.93
CA LEU A 24 -11.29 2.70 7.65
C LEU A 24 -9.82 2.24 7.61
N GLY A 25 -8.90 3.07 8.10
CA GLY A 25 -7.47 2.72 8.18
C GLY A 25 -7.22 1.51 9.08
N GLU A 26 -7.89 1.45 10.23
CA GLU A 26 -7.84 0.31 11.15
C GLU A 26 -8.48 -0.94 10.53
N ALA A 27 -9.67 -0.83 9.94
CA ALA A 27 -10.33 -1.95 9.29
C ALA A 27 -9.45 -2.53 8.17
N PHE A 28 -8.90 -1.66 7.31
CA PHE A 28 -7.97 -2.07 6.26
C PHE A 28 -6.73 -2.76 6.82
N ALA A 29 -6.10 -2.19 7.86
CA ALA A 29 -4.97 -2.80 8.54
C ALA A 29 -5.29 -4.20 9.07
N LEU A 30 -6.44 -4.38 9.71
CA LEU A 30 -6.85 -5.66 10.27
C LEU A 30 -7.10 -6.69 9.17
N ILE A 31 -7.74 -6.29 8.07
CA ILE A 31 -8.04 -7.18 6.93
C ILE A 31 -6.77 -7.65 6.24
N ILE A 32 -5.84 -6.75 5.87
CA ILE A 32 -4.60 -7.15 5.20
C ILE A 32 -3.73 -8.04 6.11
N ASN A 33 -3.74 -7.79 7.42
CA ASN A 33 -3.04 -8.67 8.37
C ASN A 33 -3.73 -10.02 8.54
N ASP A 34 -5.06 -10.09 8.37
CA ASP A 34 -5.80 -11.35 8.44
C ASP A 34 -5.59 -12.23 7.20
N MET A 35 -5.33 -11.63 6.03
CA MET A 35 -5.06 -12.34 4.76
C MET A 35 -3.90 -13.33 4.85
N VAL A 36 -2.98 -13.13 5.79
CA VAL A 36 -1.74 -13.89 5.93
C VAL A 36 -1.54 -14.34 7.36
N VAL A 37 -1.26 -15.62 7.56
CA VAL A 37 -0.85 -16.10 8.89
C VAL A 37 0.60 -15.67 9.11
N GLN A 38 1.53 -16.15 8.29
CA GLN A 38 2.96 -15.80 8.33
C GLN A 38 3.33 -15.09 7.03
N SER A 39 4.49 -14.42 6.99
CA SER A 39 4.94 -13.70 5.78
C SER A 39 4.85 -14.61 4.56
N GLY A 40 3.98 -14.28 3.61
CA GLY A 40 3.78 -15.07 2.39
C GLY A 40 2.95 -16.35 2.53
N ILE A 41 2.37 -16.65 3.69
CA ILE A 41 1.46 -17.79 3.90
C ILE A 41 0.04 -17.27 4.07
N THR A 42 -0.81 -17.56 3.08
CA THR A 42 -2.23 -17.18 3.07
C THR A 42 -3.00 -17.81 4.23
N ASN A 43 -3.90 -17.04 4.84
CA ASN A 43 -4.91 -17.54 5.77
C ASN A 43 -6.11 -18.10 4.98
N PRO A 44 -6.44 -19.41 5.10
CA PRO A 44 -7.52 -20.02 4.32
C PRO A 44 -8.93 -19.52 4.70
N LYS A 45 -9.05 -18.75 5.80
CA LYS A 45 -10.31 -18.16 6.26
C LYS A 45 -10.46 -16.68 5.91
N ALA A 46 -9.44 -16.07 5.34
CA ALA A 46 -9.47 -14.64 5.06
C ALA A 46 -10.37 -14.32 3.85
N GLU A 47 -11.08 -13.21 3.96
CA GLU A 47 -11.90 -12.68 2.88
C GLU A 47 -11.07 -11.73 1.98
N GLN A 48 -11.50 -11.58 0.74
CA GLN A 48 -10.93 -10.58 -0.17
C GLN A 48 -11.34 -9.17 0.26
N PHE A 49 -10.51 -8.18 -0.05
CA PHE A 49 -10.81 -6.78 0.23
C PHE A 49 -11.15 -6.02 -1.05
N ASP A 50 -12.32 -5.41 -1.06
CA ASP A 50 -12.78 -4.57 -2.16
C ASP A 50 -12.27 -3.14 -1.98
N VAL A 51 -11.37 -2.71 -2.87
CA VAL A 51 -10.79 -1.36 -2.86
C VAL A 51 -11.71 -0.34 -3.52
N VAL A 52 -12.54 -0.80 -4.46
CA VAL A 52 -13.49 0.02 -5.23
C VAL A 52 -14.90 -0.53 -5.07
N PRO A 53 -15.95 0.27 -5.32
CA PRO A 53 -17.32 -0.21 -5.26
C PRO A 53 -17.69 -1.16 -6.41
N ASP A 54 -18.77 -1.93 -6.21
CA ASP A 54 -19.34 -2.82 -7.24
C ASP A 54 -19.72 -2.12 -8.53
N SER A 55 -20.18 -0.87 -8.46
CA SER A 55 -20.50 -0.05 -9.63
C SER A 55 -19.28 0.15 -10.53
N TRP A 56 -18.13 0.45 -9.93
CA TRP A 56 -16.85 0.58 -10.63
C TRP A 56 -16.48 -0.73 -11.31
N ARG A 57 -16.60 -1.87 -10.62
CA ARG A 57 -16.28 -3.20 -11.19
C ARG A 57 -17.19 -3.57 -12.35
N LYS A 58 -18.47 -3.25 -12.26
CA LYS A 58 -19.44 -3.45 -13.34
C LYS A 58 -19.06 -2.61 -14.56
N LEU A 59 -18.71 -1.34 -14.37
CA LEU A 59 -18.24 -0.48 -15.44
C LEU A 59 -16.92 -1.00 -16.03
N ALA A 60 -15.96 -1.42 -15.20
CA ALA A 60 -14.68 -2.00 -15.60
C ALA A 60 -14.83 -3.28 -16.43
N SER A 61 -15.89 -4.05 -16.22
CA SER A 61 -16.17 -5.30 -16.95
C SER A 61 -16.88 -5.09 -18.29
N LYS A 62 -17.36 -3.88 -18.58
CA LYS A 62 -18.02 -3.54 -19.85
C LYS A 62 -17.03 -3.68 -21.03
N PRO A 63 -17.34 -4.39 -22.12
CA PRO A 63 -16.40 -4.60 -23.24
C PRO A 63 -16.09 -3.31 -24.02
N ASP A 64 -17.11 -2.55 -24.41
CA ASP A 64 -16.97 -1.36 -25.26
C ASP A 64 -17.11 -0.07 -24.43
N LYS A 65 -16.04 0.31 -23.72
CA LYS A 65 -16.01 1.53 -22.90
C LYS A 65 -15.76 2.77 -23.75
N THR A 66 -16.48 3.85 -23.47
CA THR A 66 -16.18 5.16 -24.05
C THR A 66 -14.93 5.78 -23.41
N PRO A 67 -14.29 6.77 -24.05
CA PRO A 67 -13.20 7.52 -23.44
C PRO A 67 -13.57 8.15 -22.08
N ASP A 68 -14.82 8.62 -21.93
CA ASP A 68 -15.31 9.19 -20.67
C ASP A 68 -15.44 8.13 -19.57
N GLU A 69 -15.95 6.94 -19.90
CA GLU A 69 -16.03 5.81 -18.97
C GLU A 69 -14.62 5.35 -18.53
N ILE A 70 -13.65 5.36 -19.45
CA ILE A 70 -12.24 5.04 -19.11
C ILE A 70 -11.68 6.09 -18.13
N LYS A 71 -11.97 7.37 -18.37
CA LYS A 71 -11.53 8.46 -17.50
C LYS A 71 -12.20 8.38 -16.12
N GLU A 72 -13.49 8.05 -16.07
CA GLU A 72 -14.23 7.84 -14.82
C GLU A 72 -13.63 6.68 -14.02
N LEU A 73 -13.32 5.56 -14.68
CA LEU A 73 -12.66 4.42 -14.03
C LEU A 73 -11.30 4.79 -13.45
N ASP A 74 -10.45 5.48 -14.22
CA ASP A 74 -9.12 5.91 -13.76
C ASP A 74 -9.22 6.88 -12.58
N THR A 75 -10.10 7.90 -12.69
CA THR A 75 -10.28 8.93 -11.67
C THR A 75 -10.80 8.32 -10.37
N THR A 76 -11.89 7.55 -10.45
CA THR A 76 -12.51 6.92 -9.28
C THR A 76 -11.52 5.97 -8.61
N PHE A 77 -10.79 5.16 -9.39
CA PHE A 77 -9.81 4.24 -8.81
C PHE A 77 -8.70 4.98 -8.06
N LYS A 78 -8.16 6.05 -8.64
CA LYS A 78 -7.11 6.86 -8.00
C LYS A 78 -7.62 7.53 -6.73
N GLU A 79 -8.85 8.03 -6.71
CA GLU A 79 -9.47 8.65 -5.54
C GLU A 79 -9.66 7.64 -4.40
N GLU A 80 -10.19 6.44 -4.69
CA GLU A 80 -10.36 5.39 -3.69
C GLU A 80 -9.02 4.93 -3.11
N ILE A 81 -8.00 4.75 -3.96
CA ILE A 81 -6.64 4.42 -3.53
C ILE A 81 -6.07 5.49 -2.59
N GLN A 82 -6.22 6.77 -2.95
CA GLN A 82 -5.71 7.88 -2.13
C GLN A 82 -6.40 7.93 -0.78
N SER A 83 -7.73 7.83 -0.76
CA SER A 83 -8.54 7.85 0.47
C SER A 83 -8.17 6.71 1.42
N LEU A 84 -8.04 5.50 0.89
CA LEU A 84 -7.64 4.32 1.66
C LEU A 84 -6.20 4.43 2.17
N ALA A 85 -5.27 4.85 1.32
CA ALA A 85 -3.86 5.01 1.66
C ALA A 85 -3.63 6.08 2.73
N GLU A 86 -4.32 7.21 2.63
CA GLU A 86 -4.27 8.28 3.63
C GLU A 86 -4.83 7.80 4.96
N SER A 87 -5.99 7.15 4.95
CA SER A 87 -6.61 6.57 6.15
C SER A 87 -5.69 5.56 6.82
N TYR A 88 -5.04 4.70 6.04
CA TYR A 88 -4.10 3.70 6.54
C TYR A 88 -2.84 4.34 7.13
N LEU A 89 -2.24 5.32 6.45
CA LEU A 89 -1.07 6.05 6.94
C LEU A 89 -1.39 6.80 8.25
N LEU A 90 -2.56 7.44 8.34
CA LEU A 90 -3.02 8.12 9.55
C LEU A 90 -3.20 7.16 10.72
N PHE A 91 -3.76 5.98 10.47
CA PHE A 91 -3.85 4.93 11.47
C PHE A 91 -2.46 4.50 11.96
N MET A 92 -1.53 4.20 11.05
CA MET A 92 -0.14 3.86 11.41
C MET A 92 0.54 4.98 12.20
N ALA A 93 0.32 6.24 11.82
CA ALA A 93 0.86 7.40 12.52
C ALA A 93 0.29 7.52 13.94
N ARG A 94 -1.02 7.32 14.13
CA ARG A 94 -1.67 7.30 15.44
C ARG A 94 -1.07 6.23 16.35
N GLU A 95 -0.94 5.01 15.85
CA GLU A 95 -0.44 3.86 16.61
C GLU A 95 1.04 3.98 16.99
N THR A 96 1.78 4.84 16.29
CA THR A 96 3.19 5.14 16.54
C THR A 96 3.41 6.51 17.20
N ARG A 97 2.32 7.22 17.55
CA ARG A 97 2.33 8.59 18.10
C ARG A 97 3.08 9.60 17.21
N ASN A 98 3.08 9.35 15.91
CA ASN A 98 3.64 10.25 14.90
C ASN A 98 2.66 11.41 14.64
N LEU A 99 3.18 12.63 14.65
CA LEU A 99 2.44 13.88 14.41
C LEU A 99 2.88 14.61 13.12
N THR A 100 3.62 13.95 12.24
CA THR A 100 4.15 14.51 11.00
C THR A 100 3.44 14.00 9.74
N GLY A 101 2.78 12.83 9.82
CA GLY A 101 2.19 12.17 8.66
C GLY A 101 3.21 11.52 7.73
N LYS A 102 4.45 11.40 8.20
CA LYS A 102 5.54 10.73 7.50
C LYS A 102 6.20 9.77 8.46
N LEU A 103 6.17 8.48 8.14
CA LEU A 103 6.75 7.45 9.01
C LEU A 103 8.24 7.30 8.70
N ASP A 104 9.06 7.41 9.74
CA ASP A 104 10.43 6.93 9.68
C ASP A 104 10.50 5.40 9.90
N TYR A 105 11.70 4.83 9.77
CA TYR A 105 11.92 3.40 9.95
C TYR A 105 11.52 2.91 11.35
N ALA A 106 11.79 3.67 12.40
CA ALA A 106 11.52 3.23 13.77
C ALA A 106 10.01 3.13 14.02
N GLN A 107 9.25 4.09 13.50
CA GLN A 107 7.79 4.10 13.57
C GLN A 107 7.20 2.97 12.73
N TYR A 108 7.69 2.78 11.50
CA TYR A 108 7.26 1.65 10.66
C TYR A 108 7.56 0.29 11.33
N GLU A 109 8.76 0.12 11.90
CA GLU A 109 9.13 -1.09 12.63
C GLU A 109 8.21 -1.34 13.82
N GLN A 110 7.98 -0.33 14.66
CA GLN A 110 7.06 -0.43 15.80
C GLN A 110 5.66 -0.87 15.37
N TYR A 111 5.14 -0.28 14.29
CA TYR A 111 3.83 -0.62 13.76
C TYR A 111 3.77 -2.08 13.26
N MET A 112 4.72 -2.49 12.42
CA MET A 112 4.76 -3.86 11.87
C MET A 112 4.95 -4.91 12.96
N LEU A 113 5.79 -4.63 13.96
CA LEU A 113 5.94 -5.52 15.11
C LEU A 113 4.66 -5.63 15.93
N LYS A 114 3.86 -4.56 16.06
CA LYS A 114 2.59 -4.62 16.79
C LYS A 114 1.50 -5.39 16.02
N TYR A 115 1.29 -5.04 14.75
CA TYR A 115 0.12 -5.50 13.99
C TYR A 115 0.35 -6.75 13.15
N ARG A 116 1.57 -6.93 12.62
CA ARG A 116 1.89 -8.02 11.71
C ARG A 116 2.60 -9.19 12.38
N PHE A 117 3.60 -8.89 13.18
CA PHE A 117 4.48 -9.91 13.78
C PHE A 117 4.23 -10.17 15.27
N GLY A 118 3.55 -9.27 15.96
CA GLY A 118 3.33 -9.32 17.41
C GLY A 118 2.38 -10.42 17.88
N ARG A 119 1.67 -11.06 16.95
CA ARG A 119 0.87 -12.27 17.22
C ARG A 119 1.73 -13.51 17.45
N TYR A 120 2.99 -13.48 17.03
CA TYR A 120 3.95 -14.56 17.27
C TYR A 120 4.67 -14.32 18.59
N ASP A 121 5.10 -15.40 19.25
CA ASP A 121 5.94 -15.32 20.45
C ASP A 121 7.37 -14.90 20.08
N VAL A 122 7.50 -13.66 19.61
CA VAL A 122 8.76 -13.08 19.13
C VAL A 122 9.75 -12.86 20.29
N MET A 123 9.22 -12.70 21.51
CA MET A 123 10.00 -12.49 22.73
C MET A 123 10.80 -13.73 23.14
N ASN A 124 10.31 -14.93 22.81
CA ASN A 124 10.99 -16.19 23.13
C ASN A 124 11.78 -16.79 21.94
N LYS A 125 11.90 -16.07 20.81
CA LYS A 125 12.63 -16.51 19.61
C LYS A 125 13.51 -15.38 19.03
N PRO A 126 14.66 -15.07 19.65
CA PRO A 126 15.52 -13.95 19.23
C PRO A 126 16.04 -14.09 17.78
N GLU A 127 16.26 -15.32 17.31
CA GLU A 127 16.65 -15.62 15.93
C GLU A 127 15.52 -15.30 14.93
N TYR A 128 14.26 -15.48 15.34
CA TYR A 128 13.10 -15.11 14.54
C TYR A 128 12.92 -13.59 14.47
N LEU A 129 13.08 -12.89 15.59
CA LEU A 129 13.04 -11.42 15.64
C LEU A 129 14.07 -10.79 14.71
N THR A 130 15.29 -11.34 14.68
CA THR A 130 16.37 -10.85 13.81
C THR A 130 15.98 -10.94 12.34
N LYS A 131 15.39 -12.06 11.92
CA LYS A 131 14.90 -12.25 10.54
C LYS A 131 13.75 -11.29 10.22
N ILE A 132 12.79 -11.12 11.14
CA ILE A 132 11.67 -10.19 10.96
C ILE A 132 12.18 -8.76 10.77
N LYS A 133 13.13 -8.30 11.59
CA LYS A 133 13.64 -6.93 11.47
C LYS A 133 14.30 -6.67 10.12
N ILE A 134 15.00 -7.67 9.55
CA ILE A 134 15.54 -7.58 8.19
C ILE A 134 14.39 -7.43 7.17
N GLN A 135 13.36 -8.27 7.27
CA GLN A 135 12.19 -8.20 6.38
C GLN A 135 11.49 -6.83 6.45
N ILE A 136 11.21 -6.33 7.66
CA ILE A 136 10.61 -5.01 7.89
C ILE A 136 11.48 -3.90 7.29
N LYS A 137 12.80 -3.96 7.47
CA LYS A 137 13.73 -2.98 6.90
C LYS A 137 13.73 -3.00 5.37
N ASN A 138 13.66 -4.18 4.76
CA ASN A 138 13.57 -4.30 3.31
C ASN A 138 12.26 -3.71 2.79
N ALA A 139 11.13 -4.02 3.44
CA ALA A 139 9.84 -3.45 3.10
C ALA A 139 9.84 -1.92 3.21
N PHE A 140 10.36 -1.38 4.32
CA PHE A 140 10.46 0.06 4.53
C PHE A 140 11.24 0.74 3.41
N LYS A 141 12.43 0.24 3.08
CA LYS A 141 13.26 0.78 2.00
C LYS A 141 12.52 0.76 0.66
N LYS A 142 11.85 -0.33 0.33
CA LYS A 142 11.10 -0.45 -0.92
C LYS A 142 9.92 0.51 -0.99
N ILE A 143 9.16 0.66 0.09
CA ILE A 143 7.99 1.54 0.13
C ILE A 143 8.44 3.01 0.09
N SER A 144 9.34 3.42 0.98
CA SER A 144 9.87 4.81 1.05
C SER A 144 10.64 5.25 -0.19
N ALA A 145 11.10 4.30 -1.01
CA ALA A 145 11.74 4.57 -2.29
C ALA A 145 10.84 4.22 -3.48
N HIS A 146 9.54 3.91 -3.29
CA HIS A 146 8.61 3.53 -4.36
C HIS A 146 9.18 2.48 -5.35
N GLY A 147 9.97 1.53 -4.82
CA GLY A 147 10.65 0.48 -5.58
C GLY A 147 11.95 0.89 -6.28
N GLU A 148 12.43 2.12 -6.10
CA GLU A 148 13.73 2.60 -6.57
C GLU A 148 14.86 2.23 -5.59
N PRO A 149 16.14 2.26 -6.04
CA PRO A 149 17.28 1.94 -5.17
C PRO A 149 17.47 2.91 -3.98
N THR A 150 16.97 4.15 -4.10
CA THR A 150 17.16 5.23 -3.12
C THR A 150 15.90 6.06 -2.99
N GLY A 151 15.50 6.35 -1.75
CA GLY A 151 14.39 7.25 -1.41
C GLY A 151 14.79 8.26 -0.34
N ASP A 152 13.84 9.03 0.17
CA ASP A 152 14.05 10.01 1.25
C ASP A 152 14.07 9.38 2.65
N ASN A 153 13.87 8.05 2.73
CA ASN A 153 13.73 7.26 3.96
C ASN A 153 12.56 7.73 4.83
N LEU A 154 11.47 8.15 4.20
CA LEU A 154 10.19 8.40 4.84
C LEU A 154 9.09 7.68 4.05
N ILE A 155 8.05 7.22 4.73
CA ILE A 155 6.82 6.76 4.07
C ILE A 155 5.79 7.87 4.23
N ASP A 156 5.40 8.49 3.12
CA ASP A 156 4.34 9.50 3.08
C ASP A 156 3.10 9.04 2.29
N LYS A 157 2.14 9.96 2.09
CA LYS A 157 0.86 9.67 1.42
C LYS A 157 1.07 9.10 0.01
N SER A 158 2.09 9.58 -0.70
CA SER A 158 2.38 9.17 -2.08
C SER A 158 2.92 7.74 -2.11
N ASP A 159 3.80 7.40 -1.16
CA ASP A 159 4.37 6.06 -1.03
C ASP A 159 3.30 5.05 -0.62
N MET A 160 2.43 5.45 0.32
CA MET A 160 1.33 4.59 0.75
C MET A 160 0.30 4.38 -0.36
N ALA A 161 -0.03 5.42 -1.13
CA ALA A 161 -0.90 5.28 -2.29
C ALA A 161 -0.29 4.36 -3.35
N ALA A 162 1.01 4.47 -3.61
CA ALA A 162 1.71 3.56 -4.51
C ALA A 162 1.71 2.11 -3.99
N PHE A 163 1.85 1.91 -2.69
CA PHE A 163 1.74 0.59 -2.05
C PHE A 163 0.34 -0.02 -2.22
N VAL A 164 -0.72 0.72 -1.86
CA VAL A 164 -2.11 0.25 -1.96
C VAL A 164 -2.46 -0.05 -3.42
N TYR A 165 -2.05 0.83 -4.35
CA TYR A 165 -2.20 0.57 -5.78
C TYR A 165 -1.48 -0.71 -6.17
N ALA A 166 -0.20 -0.87 -5.82
CA ALA A 166 0.58 -2.06 -6.20
C ALA A 166 -0.06 -3.37 -5.72
N ILE A 167 -0.56 -3.43 -4.48
CA ILE A 167 -1.23 -4.64 -3.97
C ILE A 167 -2.61 -4.88 -4.57
N SER A 168 -3.29 -3.83 -5.05
CA SER A 168 -4.58 -3.91 -5.75
C SER A 168 -4.47 -4.27 -7.24
N THR A 169 -3.25 -4.56 -7.71
CA THR A 169 -3.01 -5.08 -9.07
C THR A 169 -2.59 -6.54 -9.05
N LYS A 170 -3.03 -7.29 -10.05
CA LYS A 170 -2.61 -8.66 -10.29
C LYS A 170 -1.89 -8.82 -11.61
N SER A 171 -1.09 -9.87 -11.71
CA SER A 171 -0.40 -10.22 -12.95
C SER A 171 -1.41 -10.69 -13.98
N LYS A 172 -1.49 -9.98 -15.11
CA LYS A 172 -2.28 -10.40 -16.26
C LYS A 172 -1.55 -11.55 -16.96
N ARG A 173 -2.28 -12.65 -17.16
CA ARG A 173 -1.77 -13.87 -17.82
C ARG A 173 -2.56 -14.12 -19.09
N GLY A 174 -1.87 -14.52 -20.16
CA GLY A 174 -2.50 -14.96 -21.40
C GLY A 174 -2.98 -16.41 -21.33
N ALA A 175 -3.49 -16.91 -22.45
CA ALA A 175 -4.06 -18.26 -22.54
C ALA A 175 -3.04 -19.38 -22.26
N ASN A 176 -1.75 -19.11 -22.47
CA ASN A 176 -0.65 -20.05 -22.23
C ASN A 176 0.12 -19.72 -20.93
N ASN A 177 -0.50 -18.97 -20.01
CA ASN A 177 0.08 -18.51 -18.75
C ASN A 177 1.33 -17.60 -18.91
N GLU A 178 1.55 -17.04 -20.09
CA GLU A 178 2.56 -16.02 -20.34
C GLU A 178 2.19 -14.72 -19.61
N PHE A 179 3.20 -14.00 -19.09
CA PHE A 179 2.98 -12.72 -18.41
C PHE A 179 2.73 -11.61 -19.45
N LEU A 180 1.56 -10.98 -19.39
CA LEU A 180 1.15 -9.92 -20.32
C LEU A 180 1.21 -8.52 -19.70
N GLY A 181 1.54 -8.41 -18.42
CA GLY A 181 1.59 -7.14 -17.68
C GLY A 181 0.79 -7.22 -16.39
N PHE A 182 0.33 -6.07 -15.91
CA PHE A 182 -0.52 -5.96 -14.73
C PHE A 182 -1.92 -5.52 -15.13
N GLU A 183 -2.92 -5.99 -14.40
CA GLU A 183 -4.29 -5.51 -14.53
C GLU A 183 -4.83 -5.08 -13.17
N ILE A 184 -5.60 -3.99 -13.21
CA ILE A 184 -6.34 -3.46 -12.06
C ILE A 184 -7.70 -4.15 -12.05
N ASN A 185 -8.02 -4.80 -10.95
CA ASN A 185 -9.36 -5.35 -10.69
C ASN A 185 -10.01 -4.73 -9.45
N GLY A 186 -9.29 -3.89 -8.69
CA GLY A 186 -9.81 -3.20 -7.50
C GLY A 186 -10.19 -4.14 -6.36
N ILE A 187 -9.62 -5.35 -6.35
CA ILE A 187 -9.80 -6.36 -5.31
C ILE A 187 -8.43 -6.86 -4.89
N ILE A 188 -8.17 -6.92 -3.59
CA ILE A 188 -6.98 -7.55 -3.03
C ILE A 188 -7.37 -8.94 -2.55
N LYS A 189 -6.86 -9.98 -3.23
CA LYS A 189 -7.08 -11.37 -2.81
C LYS A 189 -6.02 -11.84 -1.82
N PRO A 190 -6.35 -12.73 -0.88
CA PRO A 190 -5.39 -13.25 0.09
C PRO A 190 -4.13 -13.87 -0.53
N GLU A 191 -4.27 -14.61 -1.64
CA GLU A 191 -3.13 -15.24 -2.33
C GLU A 191 -2.24 -14.21 -3.03
N GLU A 192 -2.85 -13.21 -3.66
CA GLU A 192 -2.14 -12.14 -4.36
C GLU A 192 -1.40 -11.25 -3.36
N TYR A 193 -2.04 -10.93 -2.22
CA TYR A 193 -1.41 -10.21 -1.13
C TYR A 193 -0.25 -10.99 -0.53
N ALA A 194 -0.40 -12.29 -0.26
CA ALA A 194 0.68 -13.12 0.26
C ALA A 194 1.92 -13.13 -0.66
N VAL A 195 1.73 -13.23 -1.97
CA VAL A 195 2.84 -13.17 -2.95
C VAL A 195 3.49 -11.78 -2.95
N ASN A 196 2.69 -10.72 -2.99
CA ASN A 196 3.18 -9.35 -2.95
C ASN A 196 3.96 -9.06 -1.66
N GLU A 197 3.45 -9.51 -0.50
CA GLU A 197 4.08 -9.36 0.80
C GLU A 197 5.41 -10.11 0.87
N ASN A 198 5.46 -11.36 0.42
CA ASN A 198 6.71 -12.11 0.38
C ASN A 198 7.78 -11.39 -0.46
N ASN A 199 7.38 -10.84 -1.61
CA ASN A 199 8.27 -10.07 -2.47
C ASN A 199 8.69 -8.73 -1.84
N LEU A 200 7.78 -8.07 -1.12
CA LEU A 200 8.05 -6.83 -0.40
C LEU A 200 9.16 -7.02 0.65
N PHE A 201 9.24 -8.19 1.30
CA PHE A 201 10.25 -8.48 2.32
C PHE A 201 11.62 -8.92 1.80
N GLN A 202 11.73 -9.27 0.51
CA GLN A 202 13.03 -9.58 -0.11
C GLN A 202 13.88 -8.32 -0.25
N GLU A 203 15.20 -8.44 -0.20
CA GLU A 203 16.11 -7.30 -0.41
C GLU A 203 16.20 -6.94 -1.90
N GLU A 204 16.16 -7.93 -2.79
CA GLU A 204 16.44 -7.70 -4.21
C GLU A 204 15.33 -6.95 -4.93
N ASP A 205 15.69 -6.34 -6.06
CA ASP A 205 14.72 -5.81 -7.00
C ASP A 205 13.89 -6.96 -7.60
N ASN A 206 12.56 -6.83 -7.55
CA ASN A 206 11.65 -7.89 -7.97
C ASN A 206 10.33 -7.32 -8.51
N LEU A 207 9.38 -8.22 -8.82
CA LEU A 207 8.12 -7.84 -9.43
C LEU A 207 7.32 -6.82 -8.60
N PHE A 208 7.42 -6.88 -7.27
CA PHE A 208 6.73 -5.92 -6.41
C PHE A 208 7.37 -4.53 -6.47
N SER A 209 8.69 -4.43 -6.52
CA SER A 209 9.39 -3.17 -6.78
C SER A 209 8.96 -2.53 -8.10
N LEU A 210 8.81 -3.34 -9.16
CA LEU A 210 8.29 -2.86 -10.45
C LEU A 210 6.86 -2.31 -10.31
N LYS A 211 5.98 -3.02 -9.58
CA LYS A 211 4.62 -2.54 -9.31
C LYS A 211 4.62 -1.20 -8.56
N LEU A 212 5.47 -1.03 -7.55
CA LEU A 212 5.58 0.22 -6.81
C LEU A 212 5.99 1.40 -7.71
N ARG A 213 6.99 1.21 -8.60
CA ARG A 213 7.41 2.26 -9.54
C ARG A 213 6.28 2.64 -10.51
N LEU A 214 5.60 1.63 -11.06
CA LEU A 214 4.50 1.86 -11.99
C LEU A 214 3.35 2.58 -11.29
N ALA A 215 2.95 2.11 -10.11
CA ALA A 215 1.93 2.74 -9.28
C ALA A 215 2.24 4.21 -9.00
N PHE A 216 3.47 4.50 -8.54
CA PHE A 216 3.90 5.85 -8.25
C PHE A 216 3.85 6.76 -9.48
N LYS A 217 4.26 6.27 -10.66
CA LYS A 217 4.19 7.02 -11.92
C LYS A 217 2.74 7.29 -12.34
N MET A 218 1.88 6.26 -12.25
CA MET A 218 0.46 6.34 -12.62
C MET A 218 -0.32 7.32 -11.73
N LEU A 219 -0.01 7.36 -10.44
CA LEU A 219 -0.66 8.25 -9.49
C LEU A 219 -0.19 9.70 -9.60
N ASN A 220 1.09 9.91 -9.92
CA ASN A 220 1.69 11.25 -9.95
C ASN A 220 1.78 11.88 -11.36
N ASN A 221 1.17 11.27 -12.37
CA ASN A 221 1.18 11.74 -13.77
C ASN A 221 2.58 12.17 -14.27
N LYS A 222 3.64 11.46 -13.86
CA LYS A 222 4.98 11.64 -14.42
C LYS A 222 5.12 10.73 -15.65
N MET A 223 4.47 11.11 -16.74
CA MET A 223 4.76 10.62 -18.10
C MET A 223 5.46 11.72 -18.90
#